data_AF-A0A1Q7C103-F1
#
_entry.id   AF-A0A1Q7C103-F1
#
_cell.length_a   1.000
_cell.length_b   1.000
_cell.length_c   1.000
_cell.angle_alpha   90.00
_cell.angle_beta   90.00
_cell.angle_gamma   90.00
#
_symmetry.space_group_name_H-M   'P 1'
#
loop_
_entity.id
_entity.type
_entity.pdbx_description
1 polymer ?
#
loop_
_entity_poly.entity_id
_entity_poly.type
_entity_poly.pdbx_seq_one_letter_code
_entity_poly.pdbx_strand_id
1 'polypeptide(L)'
;MSSLLVFCRDCGKQVPSSQAKGGFCLDCQVRRSVAELRDEHARLWRKRERYRATNANVDQIARQIARVEDRIAQRIKELVPNDREAVEHLRRELKSTRGQRYMIKGV
;
A
#
# COMPACT_ATOMS: atom_id res chain seq x y z
N MET A 1 -12.88 -30.32 8.46
CA MET A 1 -13.21 -29.88 7.08
C MET A 1 -11.92 -29.48 6.39
N SER A 2 -11.47 -30.22 5.37
CA SER A 2 -10.27 -29.86 4.61
C SER A 2 -10.59 -28.71 3.66
N SER A 3 -9.96 -27.55 3.85
CA SER A 3 -10.07 -26.44 2.91
C SER A 3 -9.15 -26.71 1.72
N LEU A 4 -9.67 -26.61 0.49
CA LEU A 4 -8.86 -26.72 -0.71
C LEU A 4 -7.83 -25.59 -0.69
N LEU A 5 -6.55 -25.94 -0.71
CA LEU A 5 -5.45 -25.00 -0.76
C LEU A 5 -5.12 -24.65 -2.21
N VAL A 6 -4.92 -23.37 -2.49
CA VAL A 6 -4.53 -22.87 -3.81
C VAL A 6 -3.29 -21.98 -3.69
N PHE A 7 -2.50 -21.94 -4.75
CA PHE A 7 -1.34 -21.07 -4.84
C PHE A 7 -1.73 -19.68 -5.32
N CYS A 8 -1.26 -18.64 -4.62
CA CYS A 8 -1.35 -17.28 -5.12
C CYS A 8 -0.51 -17.13 -6.40
N ARG A 9 -1.11 -16.59 -7.46
CA ARG A 9 -0.45 -16.39 -8.76
C ARG A 9 0.68 -15.37 -8.75
N ASP A 10 0.75 -14.53 -7.72
CA ASP A 10 1.74 -13.45 -7.63
C ASP A 10 2.90 -13.83 -6.69
N CYS A 11 2.60 -14.24 -5.46
CA CYS A 11 3.64 -14.56 -4.46
C CYS A 11 3.90 -16.05 -4.23
N GLY A 12 3.16 -16.96 -4.89
CA GLY A 12 3.31 -18.41 -4.71
C GLY A 12 2.91 -18.94 -3.33
N LYS A 13 2.40 -18.09 -2.41
CA LYS A 13 1.92 -18.52 -1.10
C LYS A 13 0.70 -19.42 -1.25
N GLN A 14 0.71 -20.54 -0.54
CA GLN A 14 -0.44 -21.43 -0.46
C GLN A 14 -1.45 -20.87 0.56
N VAL A 15 -2.71 -20.72 0.15
CA VAL A 15 -3.80 -20.17 0.97
C VAL A 15 -5.09 -20.97 0.79
N PRO A 16 -6.01 -20.96 1.77
CA PRO A 16 -7.34 -21.51 1.58
C PRO A 16 -8.04 -20.86 0.38
N SER A 17 -8.69 -21.66 -0.47
CA SER A 17 -9.45 -21.19 -1.63
C SER A 17 -10.52 -20.15 -1.27
N SER A 18 -11.12 -20.23 -0.09
CA SER A 18 -12.06 -19.21 0.42
C SER A 18 -11.42 -17.83 0.66
N GLN A 19 -10.11 -17.77 0.86
CA GLN A 19 -9.34 -16.53 1.03
C GLN A 19 -8.68 -16.06 -0.28
N ALA A 20 -8.70 -16.90 -1.32
CA ALA A 20 -8.16 -16.57 -2.63
C ALA A 20 -9.25 -16.02 -3.56
N LYS A 21 -9.19 -14.74 -3.90
CA LYS A 21 -10.10 -14.12 -4.88
C LYS A 21 -9.36 -13.89 -6.18
N GLY A 22 -9.91 -14.40 -7.29
CA GLY A 22 -9.28 -14.28 -8.62
C GLY A 22 -7.89 -14.91 -8.73
N GLY A 23 -7.56 -15.88 -7.87
CA GLY A 23 -6.24 -16.53 -7.84
C GLY A 23 -5.16 -15.78 -7.05
N PHE A 24 -5.52 -14.78 -6.26
CA PHE A 24 -4.58 -14.00 -5.44
C PHE A 24 -4.90 -14.13 -3.96
N CYS A 25 -3.87 -14.23 -3.10
CA CYS A 25 -4.04 -14.10 -1.66
C CYS A 25 -4.41 -12.66 -1.28
N LEU A 26 -4.94 -12.47 -0.07
CA LEU A 26 -5.36 -11.15 0.43
C LEU A 26 -4.24 -10.10 0.35
N ASP A 27 -3.00 -10.47 0.72
CA ASP A 27 -1.84 -9.57 0.63
C ASP A 27 -1.64 -9.04 -0.81
N CYS A 28 -1.68 -9.93 -1.81
CA CYS A 28 -1.50 -9.56 -3.22
C CYS A 28 -2.71 -8.81 -3.78
N GLN A 29 -3.93 -9.12 -3.32
CA GLN A 29 -5.12 -8.37 -3.68
C GLN A 29 -5.02 -6.91 -3.20
N VAL A 30 -4.65 -6.72 -1.93
CA VAL A 30 -4.44 -5.39 -1.34
C VAL A 30 -3.36 -4.65 -2.12
N ARG A 31 -2.17 -5.25 -2.29
CA ARG A 31 -1.03 -4.64 -2.97
C ARG A 31 -1.39 -4.16 -4.38
N ARG A 32 -2.12 -4.96 -5.16
CA ARG A 32 -2.56 -4.60 -6.52
C ARG A 32 -3.59 -3.48 -6.49
N SER A 33 -4.53 -3.55 -5.55
CA SER A 33 -5.62 -2.58 -5.42
C SER A 33 -5.14 -1.17 -5.05
N VAL A 34 -4.03 -1.07 -4.30
CA VAL A 34 -3.46 0.22 -3.88
C VAL A 34 -2.23 0.64 -4.69
N ALA A 35 -1.86 -0.08 -5.75
CA ALA A 35 -0.60 0.16 -6.48
C ALA A 35 -0.51 1.60 -7.02
N GLU A 36 -1.55 2.08 -7.69
CA GLU A 36 -1.56 3.45 -8.23
C GLU A 36 -1.49 4.53 -7.13
N LEU A 37 -2.19 4.29 -6.00
CA LEU A 37 -2.17 5.18 -4.85
C LEU A 37 -0.80 5.21 -4.17
N ARG A 38 -0.09 4.07 -4.13
CA ARG A 38 1.29 3.99 -3.64
C ARG A 38 2.24 4.78 -4.53
N ASP A 39 2.10 4.67 -5.84
CA ASP A 39 2.93 5.43 -6.76
C ASP A 39 2.66 6.94 -6.63
N GLU A 40 1.40 7.33 -6.46
CA GLU A 40 1.01 8.71 -6.16
C GLU A 40 1.63 9.20 -4.85
N HIS A 41 1.51 8.41 -3.78
CA HIS A 41 2.10 8.69 -2.46
C HIS A 41 3.61 8.87 -2.56
N ALA A 42 4.31 7.97 -3.25
CA ALA A 42 5.76 8.04 -3.49
C ALA A 42 6.16 9.31 -4.26
N ARG A 43 5.38 9.68 -5.30
CA ARG A 43 5.61 10.91 -6.07
C ARG A 43 5.44 12.17 -5.21
N LEU A 44 4.40 12.23 -4.39
CA LEU A 44 4.14 13.36 -3.50
C LEU A 44 5.21 13.49 -2.41
N TRP A 45 5.70 12.38 -1.85
CA TRP A 45 6.82 12.40 -0.91
C TRP A 45 8.11 12.92 -1.54
N ARG A 46 8.45 12.45 -2.75
CA ARG A 46 9.61 12.98 -3.50
C ARG A 46 9.46 14.46 -3.81
N LYS A 47 8.25 14.90 -4.17
CA LYS A 47 7.93 16.33 -4.37
C LYS A 47 8.14 17.09 -3.06
N ARG A 48 7.60 16.62 -1.94
CA ARG A 48 7.77 17.24 -0.62
C ARG A 48 9.23 17.42 -0.24
N GLU A 49 10.07 16.39 -0.46
CA GLU A 49 11.49 16.46 -0.14
C GLU A 49 12.23 17.50 -1.01
N ARG A 50 11.94 17.58 -2.32
CA ARG A 50 12.52 18.61 -3.20
C ARG A 50 12.16 20.04 -2.75
N TYR A 51 10.91 20.25 -2.34
CA TYR A 51 10.41 21.56 -1.94
C TYR A 51 10.77 21.93 -0.50
N ARG A 52 11.18 20.96 0.33
CA ARG A 52 11.66 21.20 1.69
C ARG A 52 12.89 22.11 1.72
N ALA A 53 13.79 22.00 0.74
CA ALA A 53 14.99 22.83 0.65
C ALA A 53 14.67 24.30 0.28
N THR A 54 13.53 24.56 -0.35
CA THR A 54 13.10 25.89 -0.81
C THR A 54 11.96 26.48 0.03
N ASN A 55 11.51 25.78 1.09
CA ASN A 55 10.40 26.15 1.99
C ASN A 55 9.08 26.56 1.28
N ALA A 56 8.92 26.21 0.00
CA ALA A 56 7.72 26.54 -0.77
C ALA A 56 6.72 25.37 -0.75
N ASN A 57 5.45 25.64 -0.49
CA ASN A 57 4.33 24.71 -0.71
C ASN A 57 4.37 23.36 0.06
N VAL A 58 5.22 23.22 1.08
CA VAL A 58 5.40 21.97 1.83
C VAL A 58 4.09 21.53 2.51
N ASP A 59 3.33 22.48 3.07
CA ASP A 59 2.07 22.19 3.77
C ASP A 59 0.95 21.75 2.83
N GLN A 60 0.88 22.34 1.63
CA GLN A 60 -0.08 21.91 0.62
C GLN A 60 0.22 20.48 0.16
N ILE A 61 1.50 20.15 -0.03
CA ILE A 61 1.91 18.78 -0.39
C ILE A 61 1.63 17.82 0.77
N ALA A 62 1.84 18.23 2.03
CA ALA A 62 1.51 17.41 3.19
C ALA A 62 0.01 17.06 3.24
N ARG A 63 -0.88 18.03 2.97
CA ARG A 63 -2.33 17.79 2.86
C ARG A 63 -2.68 16.85 1.69
N GLN A 64 -1.95 16.93 0.57
CA GLN A 64 -2.12 15.99 -0.55
C GLN A 64 -1.73 14.57 -0.15
N ILE A 65 -0.61 14.40 0.55
CA ILE A 65 -0.16 13.10 1.06
C ILE A 65 -1.23 12.49 1.96
N ALA A 66 -1.75 13.24 2.94
CA ALA A 66 -2.79 12.75 3.85
C ALA A 66 -4.03 12.23 3.10
N ARG A 67 -4.52 12.96 2.09
CA ARG A 67 -5.66 12.51 1.27
C ARG A 67 -5.40 11.21 0.51
N VAL A 68 -4.16 11.00 0.05
CA VAL A 68 -3.78 9.74 -0.60
C VAL A 68 -3.72 8.61 0.43
N GLU A 69 -3.19 8.86 1.61
CA GLU A 69 -3.17 7.89 2.72
C GLU A 69 -4.60 7.47 3.13
N ASP A 70 -5.54 8.42 3.21
CA ASP A 70 -6.95 8.14 3.48
C ASP A 70 -7.60 7.28 2.39
N ARG A 71 -7.29 7.55 1.11
CA ARG A 71 -7.77 6.74 -0.04
C ARG A 71 -7.22 5.32 0.01
N ILE A 72 -5.95 5.15 0.41
CA ILE A 72 -5.34 3.82 0.62
C ILE A 72 -6.09 3.10 1.75
N ALA A 73 -6.31 3.76 2.88
CA ALA A 73 -7.01 3.20 4.02
C ALA A 73 -8.43 2.75 3.66
N GLN A 74 -9.18 3.59 2.95
CA GLN A 74 -10.53 3.27 2.49
C GLN A 74 -10.53 2.04 1.56
N ARG A 75 -9.60 1.98 0.60
CA ARG A 75 -9.51 0.84 -0.31
C ARG A 75 -9.16 -0.48 0.40
N ILE A 76 -8.32 -0.41 1.44
CA ILE A 76 -7.97 -1.60 2.23
C ILE A 76 -9.17 -2.08 3.04
N LYS A 77 -9.93 -1.17 3.67
CA LYS A 77 -11.16 -1.52 4.41
C LYS A 77 -12.22 -2.19 3.55
N GLU A 78 -12.33 -1.82 2.28
CA GLU A 78 -13.23 -2.47 1.32
C GLU A 78 -12.83 -3.92 0.99
N LEU A 79 -11.55 -4.26 1.15
CA LEU A 79 -11.00 -5.59 0.85
C LEU A 79 -10.82 -6.47 2.09
N VAL A 80 -10.60 -5.85 3.24
CA VAL A 80 -10.27 -6.52 4.50
C VAL A 80 -11.38 -6.19 5.51
N PRO A 81 -12.35 -7.11 5.72
CA PRO A 81 -13.47 -6.88 6.63
C PRO A 81 -13.07 -6.72 8.10
N ASN A 82 -11.88 -7.20 8.47
CA ASN A 82 -11.36 -7.11 9.83
C ASN A 82 -10.53 -5.83 10.00
N ASP A 83 -11.01 -4.90 10.82
CA ASP A 83 -10.35 -3.61 11.06
C ASP A 83 -8.90 -3.73 11.57
N ARG A 84 -8.61 -4.71 12.43
CA ARG A 84 -7.24 -4.90 12.95
C ARG A 84 -6.29 -5.33 11.83
N GLU A 85 -6.74 -6.25 10.98
CA GLU A 85 -5.96 -6.72 9.84
C GLU A 85 -5.80 -5.61 8.79
N ALA A 86 -6.86 -4.82 8.55
CA ALA A 86 -6.83 -3.66 7.65
C ALA A 86 -5.79 -2.61 8.09
N VAL A 87 -5.68 -2.34 9.39
CA VAL A 87 -4.66 -1.44 9.95
C VAL A 87 -3.24 -1.98 9.71
N GLU A 88 -3.02 -3.29 9.87
CA GLU A 88 -1.72 -3.89 9.61
C GLU A 88 -1.33 -3.83 8.12
N HIS A 89 -2.28 -4.08 7.22
CA HIS A 89 -2.07 -3.88 5.78
C HIS A 89 -1.73 -2.42 5.48
N LEU A 90 -2.49 -1.46 6.00
CA LEU A 90 -2.22 -0.04 5.81
C LEU A 90 -0.81 0.35 6.28
N ARG A 91 -0.41 -0.11 7.48
CA ARG A 91 0.93 0.12 8.01
C ARG A 91 2.01 -0.41 7.09
N ARG A 92 1.86 -1.62 6.53
CA ARG A 92 2.83 -2.21 5.60
C ARG A 92 2.92 -1.41 4.30
N GLU A 93 1.79 -1.04 3.72
CA GLU A 93 1.75 -0.30 2.45
C GLU A 93 2.39 1.09 2.60
N LEU A 94 2.07 1.83 3.68
CA LEU A 94 2.68 3.13 3.96
C LEU A 94 4.17 3.02 4.30
N LYS A 95 4.59 2.01 5.08
CA LYS A 95 6.00 1.78 5.39
C LYS A 95 6.82 1.45 4.14
N SER A 96 6.31 0.61 3.24
CA SER A 96 7.01 0.25 2.01
C SER A 96 7.30 1.47 1.12
N THR A 97 6.37 2.41 1.10
CA THR A 97 6.50 3.65 0.33
C THR A 97 7.45 4.65 1.02
N ARG A 98 7.48 4.68 2.35
CA ARG A 98 8.49 5.43 3.14
C ARG A 98 9.88 4.78 3.08
N GLY A 99 9.99 3.46 2.91
CA GLY A 99 11.27 2.75 2.79
C GLY A 99 11.99 3.03 1.47
N GLN A 100 11.24 3.20 0.37
CA GLN A 100 11.78 3.67 -0.91
C GLN A 100 12.43 5.07 -0.82
N ARG A 101 12.15 5.85 0.24
CA ARG A 101 12.84 7.12 0.55
C ARG A 101 14.36 6.95 0.72
N TYR A 102 14.82 5.77 1.15
CA TYR A 102 16.24 5.48 1.38
C TYR A 102 16.91 4.76 0.21
N MET A 103 16.16 4.15 -0.71
CA MET A 103 16.75 3.49 -1.90
C MET A 103 17.11 4.46 -3.04
N ILE A 104 16.84 5.77 -2.90
CA ILE A 104 17.17 6.80 -3.92
C ILE A 104 18.58 7.41 -3.69
N LYS A 105 19.39 6.84 -2.80
CA LYS A 105 20.84 7.11 -2.73
C LYS A 105 21.59 5.80 -2.69
N GLY A 106 21.94 5.30 -3.88
CA GLY A 106 22.67 4.05 -4.02
C GLY A 106 22.83 3.57 -5.45
N VAL A 107 22.83 4.46 -6.44
CA VAL A 107 23.55 4.35 -7.72
C VAL A 107 23.90 5.76 -8.16
#